data_AF-A0A7W8EU47-F1
#
_entry.id   AF-A0A7W8EU47-F1
#
_cell.length_a   1.000
_cell.length_b   1.000
_cell.length_c   1.000
_cell.angle_alpha   90.00
_cell.angle_beta   90.00
_cell.angle_gamma   90.00
#
_symmetry.space_group_name_H-M   'P 1'
#
loop_
_entity.id
_entity.type
_entity.pdbx_description
1 polymer ?
#
loop_
_entity_poly.entity_id
_entity_poly.type
_entity_poly.pdbx_seq_one_letter_code
_entity_poly.pdbx_strand_id
1 'polypeptide(L)'
;MRDLQKRARAAYRVGGVELYLSVLTVGGVPLASSLLVSLVPEGWPGCRTAYDLARRLAGGEVVELEGAGEAVREERAEAPDPERLMGSTLATTTVVYNVPVPASQAWLTLTFSTPMEALAPKMVELFDTVAGTLHWQ
;
A
#
# COMPACT_ATOMS: atom_id res chain seq x y z
N MET A 1 7.47 11.16 17.88
CA MET A 1 8.12 11.63 16.63
C MET A 1 9.38 10.83 16.24
N ARG A 2 10.33 10.56 17.16
CA ARG A 2 11.60 9.85 16.83
C ARG A 2 11.38 8.46 16.24
N ASP A 3 10.42 7.69 16.76
CA ASP A 3 10.16 6.33 16.26
C ASP A 3 9.56 6.33 14.85
N LEU A 4 8.70 7.30 14.54
CA LEU A 4 8.17 7.49 13.19
C LEU A 4 9.31 7.79 12.20
N GLN A 5 10.22 8.70 12.55
CA GLN A 5 11.38 9.01 11.71
C GLN A 5 12.29 7.78 11.51
N LYS A 6 12.49 6.96 12.55
CA LYS A 6 13.25 5.72 12.46
C LYS A 6 12.60 4.73 11.47
N ARG A 7 11.27 4.61 11.48
CA ARG A 7 10.52 3.76 10.54
C ARG A 7 10.51 4.30 9.12
N ALA A 8 10.32 5.61 8.94
CA ALA A 8 10.42 6.24 7.63
C ALA A 8 11.79 5.97 6.99
N ARG A 9 12.88 6.08 7.78
CA ARG A 9 14.24 5.70 7.33
C ARG A 9 14.41 4.21 7.05
N ALA A 10 13.68 3.34 7.76
CA ALA A 10 13.70 1.91 7.48
C ALA A 10 12.98 1.59 6.16
N ALA A 11 11.81 2.19 5.93
CA ALA A 11 11.07 2.09 4.67
C ALA A 11 11.90 2.62 3.49
N TYR A 12 12.54 3.78 3.66
CA TYR A 12 13.42 4.36 2.64
C TYR A 12 14.55 3.41 2.21
N ARG A 13 15.17 2.70 3.16
CA ARG A 13 16.24 1.73 2.86
C ARG A 13 15.78 0.52 2.04
N VAL A 14 14.48 0.25 1.98
CA VAL A 14 13.91 -0.87 1.21
C VAL A 14 13.09 -0.38 0.01
N GLY A 15 13.30 0.86 -0.43
CA GLY A 15 12.68 1.42 -1.64
C GLY A 15 11.49 2.35 -1.38
N GLY A 16 11.12 2.61 -0.13
CA GLY A 16 10.11 3.62 0.21
C GLY A 16 10.52 5.01 -0.27
N VAL A 17 9.64 5.69 -1.00
CA VAL A 17 9.89 7.01 -1.57
C VAL A 17 9.12 8.09 -0.80
N GLU A 18 7.84 7.84 -0.53
CA GLU A 18 6.97 8.79 0.16
C GLU A 18 6.10 8.11 1.21
N LEU A 19 5.85 8.80 2.32
CA LEU A 19 4.99 8.33 3.40
C LEU A 19 3.97 9.41 3.75
N TYR A 20 2.69 9.07 3.58
CA TYR A 20 1.55 9.88 3.96
C TYR A 20 0.87 9.29 5.19
N LEU A 21 0.50 10.15 6.13
CA LEU A 21 -0.26 9.79 7.33
C LEU A 21 -1.49 10.67 7.40
N SER A 22 -2.64 10.06 7.62
CA SER A 22 -3.85 10.82 7.91
C SER A 22 -3.75 11.45 9.30
N VAL A 23 -3.98 12.76 9.34
CA VAL A 23 -4.12 13.56 10.57
C VAL A 23 -5.56 14.05 10.77
N LEU A 24 -6.49 13.58 9.93
CA LEU A 24 -7.88 14.00 9.94
C LEU A 24 -8.61 13.43 11.16
N THR A 25 -9.53 14.21 11.71
CA THR A 25 -10.45 13.77 12.77
C THR A 25 -11.89 13.97 12.29
N VAL A 26 -12.72 12.94 12.39
CA VAL A 26 -14.14 12.96 11.99
C VAL A 26 -14.99 12.61 13.21
N GLY A 27 -15.93 13.48 13.59
CA GLY A 27 -16.76 13.26 14.78
C GLY A 27 -15.97 13.07 16.09
N GLY A 28 -14.78 13.66 16.19
CA GLY A 28 -13.88 13.52 17.34
C GLY A 28 -13.00 12.26 17.33
N VAL A 29 -13.11 11.40 16.30
CA VAL A 29 -12.29 10.18 16.15
C VAL A 29 -11.23 10.41 15.07
N PRO A 30 -9.94 10.14 15.34
CA PRO A 30 -8.91 10.24 14.31
C PRO A 30 -9.14 9.17 13.23
N LEU A 31 -9.14 9.59 11.98
CA LEU A 31 -9.21 8.70 10.83
C LEU A 31 -7.82 8.12 10.59
N ALA A 32 -7.45 7.09 11.35
CA ALA A 32 -6.12 6.49 11.32
C ALA A 32 -5.91 5.73 10.00
N SER A 33 -5.03 6.25 9.14
CA SER A 33 -4.58 5.56 7.94
C SER A 33 -3.21 6.07 7.48
N SER A 34 -2.56 5.28 6.62
CA SER A 34 -1.32 5.66 5.96
C SER A 34 -1.26 5.18 4.52
N LEU A 35 -0.45 5.86 3.71
CA LEU A 35 -0.03 5.41 2.39
C LEU A 35 1.51 5.47 2.34
N LEU A 36 2.14 4.34 2.12
CA LEU A 36 3.55 4.24 1.79
C LEU A 36 3.68 3.98 0.28
N VAL A 37 4.34 4.89 -0.42
CA VAL A 37 4.73 4.72 -1.82
C VAL A 37 6.15 4.19 -1.86
N SER A 38 6.37 3.07 -2.53
CA SER A 38 7.70 2.46 -2.70
C SER A 38 7.99 2.20 -4.17
N LEU A 39 9.26 2.27 -4.55
CA LEU A 39 9.74 1.90 -5.87
C LEU A 39 10.57 0.62 -5.76
N VAL A 40 10.32 -0.33 -6.65
CA VAL A 40 11.11 -1.55 -6.84
C VAL A 40 11.83 -1.43 -8.18
N PRO A 41 13.05 -0.87 -8.25
CA PRO A 41 13.70 -0.51 -9.52
C PRO A 41 13.98 -1.70 -10.43
N GLU A 42 14.41 -2.82 -9.83
CA GLU A 42 14.71 -4.08 -10.54
C GLU A 42 13.44 -4.90 -10.85
N GLY A 43 12.29 -4.41 -10.41
CA GLY A 43 11.01 -5.11 -10.49
C GLY A 43 10.96 -6.40 -9.69
N TRP A 44 9.97 -7.23 -10.03
CA TRP A 44 9.73 -8.52 -9.38
C TRP A 44 10.49 -9.63 -10.12
N PRO A 45 11.36 -10.41 -9.46
CA PRO A 45 12.22 -11.39 -10.12
C PRO A 45 11.45 -12.40 -10.98
N GLY A 46 11.55 -12.30 -12.30
CA GLY A 46 10.85 -13.20 -13.23
C GLY A 46 9.34 -12.93 -13.39
N CYS A 47 8.88 -11.73 -13.07
CA CYS A 47 7.56 -11.22 -13.43
C CYS A 47 7.73 -10.08 -14.43
N ARG A 48 7.04 -10.14 -15.57
CA ARG A 48 7.08 -9.10 -16.61
C ARG A 48 5.75 -8.35 -16.74
N THR A 49 4.66 -8.98 -16.35
CA THR A 49 3.29 -8.47 -16.46
C THR A 49 2.58 -8.49 -15.11
N ALA A 50 1.47 -7.75 -14.98
CA ALA A 50 0.58 -7.82 -13.83
C ALA A 50 0.11 -9.26 -13.58
N TYR A 51 -0.21 -10.01 -14.65
CA TYR A 51 -0.60 -11.42 -14.57
C TYR A 51 0.51 -12.35 -14.04
N ASP A 52 1.78 -12.08 -14.33
CA ASP A 52 2.89 -12.86 -13.77
C ASP A 52 3.01 -12.65 -12.27
N LEU A 53 2.84 -11.41 -11.81
CA LEU A 53 2.94 -11.07 -10.40
C LEU A 53 1.70 -11.57 -9.63
N ALA A 54 0.50 -11.38 -10.16
CA ALA A 54 -0.75 -11.86 -9.55
C ALA A 54 -0.73 -13.38 -9.32
N ARG A 55 -0.16 -14.16 -10.24
CA ARG A 55 0.02 -15.62 -10.07
C ARG A 55 0.96 -16.02 -8.94
N ARG A 56 1.86 -15.12 -8.50
CA ARG A 56 2.80 -15.38 -7.41
C ARG A 56 2.31 -14.88 -6.06
N LEU A 57 1.51 -13.82 -6.05
CA LEU A 57 0.95 -13.26 -4.84
C LEU A 57 -0.33 -14.01 -4.50
N ALA A 58 -0.35 -14.68 -3.35
CA ALA A 58 -1.56 -15.35 -2.87
C ALA A 58 -2.65 -14.30 -2.59
N GLY A 59 -3.71 -14.29 -3.41
CA GLY A 59 -4.78 -13.29 -3.33
C GLY A 59 -4.54 -11.99 -4.12
N GLY A 60 -3.52 -11.96 -4.99
CA GLY A 60 -3.32 -10.85 -5.92
C GLY A 60 -4.27 -10.95 -7.12
N GLU A 61 -4.97 -9.85 -7.41
CA GLU A 61 -5.89 -9.73 -8.54
C GLU A 61 -5.39 -8.68 -9.53
N VAL A 62 -5.48 -8.97 -10.83
CA VAL A 62 -5.17 -7.98 -11.85
C VAL A 62 -6.35 -7.03 -12.01
N VAL A 63 -6.09 -5.73 -11.91
CA VAL A 63 -7.08 -4.65 -12.02
C VAL A 63 -6.59 -3.61 -13.02
N GLU A 64 -7.52 -2.89 -13.64
CA GLU A 64 -7.21 -1.79 -14.55
C GLU A 64 -7.30 -0.45 -13.82
N LEU A 65 -6.24 0.36 -13.87
CA LEU A 65 -6.24 1.74 -13.39
C LEU A 65 -6.28 2.69 -14.60
N GLU A 66 -7.31 3.53 -14.69
CA GLU A 66 -7.57 4.37 -15.89
C GLU A 66 -6.35 5.17 -16.36
N GLY A 67 -5.58 5.75 -15.44
CA GLY A 67 -4.38 6.55 -15.75
C GLY A 67 -3.06 5.77 -15.74
N ALA A 68 -3.05 4.53 -15.27
CA ALA A 68 -1.81 3.80 -14.97
C ALA A 68 -1.71 2.40 -15.59
N GLY A 69 -2.77 1.90 -16.23
CA GLY A 69 -2.85 0.59 -16.87
C GLY A 69 -3.09 -0.56 -15.89
N GLU A 70 -2.72 -1.77 -16.32
CA GLU A 70 -2.82 -2.99 -15.51
C GLU A 70 -1.97 -2.90 -14.23
N ALA A 71 -2.57 -3.23 -13.09
CA ALA A 71 -1.91 -3.33 -11.79
C ALA A 71 -2.30 -4.63 -11.07
N VAL A 72 -1.54 -5.01 -10.05
CA VAL A 72 -1.92 -6.11 -9.13
C VAL A 72 -2.38 -5.53 -7.81
N ARG A 73 -3.63 -5.78 -7.45
CA ARG A 73 -4.24 -5.40 -6.17
C ARG A 73 -4.26 -6.61 -5.23
N GLU A 74 -3.81 -6.43 -4.00
CA GLU A 74 -4.02 -7.38 -2.90
C GLU A 74 -4.67 -6.66 -1.73
N GLU A 75 -5.52 -7.38 -1.01
CA GLU A 75 -6.10 -6.94 0.26
C GLU A 75 -5.83 -7.99 1.31
N ARG A 76 -5.33 -7.56 2.47
CA ARG A 76 -5.07 -8.46 3.59
C ARG A 76 -5.48 -7.83 4.91
N ALA A 77 -6.06 -8.65 5.78
CA ALA A 77 -6.25 -8.34 7.18
C ALA A 77 -5.11 -8.99 7.97
N GLU A 78 -4.30 -8.19 8.63
CA GLU A 78 -3.23 -8.64 9.51
C GLU A 78 -3.75 -8.64 10.96
N ALA A 79 -3.61 -9.79 11.63
CA ALA A 79 -3.90 -9.88 13.05
C ALA A 79 -2.96 -8.95 13.85
N PRO A 80 -3.37 -8.54 15.07
CA PRO A 80 -2.49 -7.82 15.97
C PRO A 80 -1.14 -8.53 16.14
N ASP A 81 -0.06 -7.86 15.77
CA ASP A 81 1.31 -8.33 15.96
C ASP A 81 2.11 -7.24 16.68
N PRO A 82 2.10 -7.23 18.03
CA PRO A 82 2.76 -6.20 18.82
C PRO A 82 4.28 -6.13 18.58
N GLU A 83 4.92 -7.25 18.25
CA GLU A 83 6.37 -7.31 18.01
C GLU A 83 6.74 -6.64 16.68
N ARG A 84 5.94 -6.87 15.63
CA ARG A 84 6.14 -6.30 14.30
C ARG A 84 5.53 -4.90 14.16
N LEU A 85 4.44 -4.61 14.87
CA LEU A 85 3.64 -3.39 14.76
C LEU A 85 3.82 -2.42 15.93
N MET A 86 4.97 -2.43 16.63
CA MET A 86 5.31 -1.39 17.62
C MET A 86 4.37 -1.35 18.83
N GLY A 87 3.92 -2.52 19.29
CA GLY A 87 2.92 -2.60 20.35
C GLY A 87 1.50 -2.32 19.87
N SER A 88 1.26 -2.22 18.54
CA SER A 88 -0.10 -2.21 18.03
C SER A 88 -0.78 -3.52 18.38
N THR A 89 -1.82 -3.41 19.19
CA THR A 89 -2.73 -4.51 19.54
C THR A 89 -3.96 -4.52 18.63
N LEU A 90 -3.97 -3.69 17.58
CA LEU A 90 -5.08 -3.56 16.66
C LEU A 90 -4.83 -4.36 15.39
N ALA A 91 -5.88 -5.05 14.92
CA ALA A 91 -5.89 -5.63 13.58
C ALA A 91 -5.74 -4.51 12.55
N THR A 92 -5.00 -4.79 11.49
CA THR A 92 -4.71 -3.79 10.44
C THR A 92 -5.17 -4.33 9.09
N THR A 93 -6.00 -3.56 8.40
CA THR A 93 -6.35 -3.82 7.00
C THR A 93 -5.32 -3.12 6.12
N THR A 94 -4.72 -3.86 5.20
CA THR A 94 -3.73 -3.38 4.25
C THR A 94 -4.22 -3.65 2.82
N VAL A 95 -4.17 -2.63 1.97
CA VAL A 95 -4.42 -2.76 0.53
C VAL A 95 -3.15 -2.38 -0.20
N VAL A 96 -2.68 -3.23 -1.11
CA VAL A 96 -1.46 -2.99 -1.88
C VAL A 96 -1.77 -3.00 -3.37
N TYR A 97 -1.29 -1.98 -4.06
CA TYR A 97 -1.24 -1.94 -5.52
C TYR A 97 0.20 -2.05 -5.98
N ASN A 98 0.50 -2.99 -6.86
CA ASN A 98 1.76 -3.07 -7.58
C ASN A 98 1.51 -2.67 -9.04
N VAL A 99 2.08 -1.53 -9.43
CA VAL A 99 1.83 -0.88 -10.72
C VAL A 99 3.14 -0.87 -11.53
N PRO A 100 3.19 -1.47 -12.73
CA PRO A 100 4.35 -1.40 -13.60
C PRO A 100 4.66 0.05 -14.00
N VAL A 101 5.92 0.45 -13.93
CA VAL A 101 6.37 1.77 -14.40
C VAL A 101 6.62 1.70 -15.92
N PRO A 102 5.98 2.55 -16.74
CA PRO A 102 6.10 2.52 -18.20
C PRO A 102 7.56 2.56 -18.70
N ALA A 103 7.82 1.85 -19.79
CA ALA A 103 9.13 1.79 -20.45
C ALA A 103 10.31 1.40 -19.53
N SER A 104 10.04 0.69 -18.43
CA SER A 104 11.07 0.25 -17.49
C SER A 104 10.75 -1.15 -16.92
N GLN A 105 11.68 -1.70 -16.13
CA GLN A 105 11.44 -2.90 -15.33
C GLN A 105 10.96 -2.58 -13.91
N ALA A 106 10.86 -1.28 -13.57
CA ALA A 106 10.52 -0.85 -12.24
C ALA A 106 9.03 -1.02 -11.96
N TRP A 107 8.71 -1.18 -10.68
CA TRP A 107 7.33 -1.25 -10.19
C TRP A 107 7.13 -0.24 -9.07
N LEU A 108 6.00 0.46 -9.11
CA LEU A 108 5.55 1.32 -8.03
C LEU A 108 4.60 0.52 -7.14
N THR A 109 4.85 0.51 -5.84
CA THR A 109 4.01 -0.16 -4.85
C THR A 109 3.31 0.90 -3.98
N LEU A 110 1.99 0.94 -4.01
CA LEU A 110 1.17 1.75 -3.10
C LEU A 110 0.68 0.84 -1.96
N THR A 111 1.15 1.05 -0.74
CA THR A 111 0.71 0.29 0.43
C THR A 111 -0.13 1.18 1.33
N PHE A 112 -1.44 0.95 1.30
CA PHE A 112 -2.40 1.59 2.19
C PHE A 112 -2.59 0.74 3.43
N SER A 113 -2.74 1.36 4.60
CA SER A 113 -3.10 0.63 5.82
C SER A 113 -4.01 1.43 6.74
N THR A 114 -4.86 0.73 7.49
CA THR A 114 -5.69 1.31 8.56
C THR A 114 -5.89 0.30 9.70
N PRO A 115 -5.77 0.73 10.97
CA PRO A 115 -6.14 -0.08 12.12
C PRO A 115 -7.63 0.06 12.51
N MET A 116 -8.46 0.65 11.63
CA MET A 116 -9.86 0.95 11.91
C MET A 116 -10.78 -0.19 11.46
N GLU A 117 -10.79 -1.30 12.20
CA GLU A 117 -11.54 -2.53 11.85
C GLU A 117 -13.01 -2.26 11.48
N ALA A 118 -13.72 -1.48 12.29
CA ALA A 118 -15.14 -1.17 12.05
C ALA A 118 -15.40 -0.31 10.80
N LEU A 119 -14.39 0.43 10.31
CA LEU A 119 -14.47 1.24 9.10
C LEU A 119 -13.69 0.65 7.93
N ALA A 120 -13.06 -0.52 8.11
CA ALA A 120 -12.16 -1.10 7.13
C ALA A 120 -12.77 -1.17 5.72
N PRO A 121 -14.03 -1.64 5.51
CA PRO A 121 -14.61 -1.66 4.17
C PRO A 121 -14.68 -0.28 3.49
N LYS A 122 -15.00 0.78 4.25
CA LYS A 122 -15.05 2.15 3.73
C LYS A 122 -13.69 2.77 3.52
N MET A 123 -12.71 2.39 4.35
CA MET A 123 -11.33 2.80 4.14
C MET A 123 -10.74 2.14 2.89
N VAL A 124 -11.07 0.88 2.63
CA VAL A 124 -10.70 0.17 1.41
C VAL A 124 -11.28 0.87 0.17
N GLU A 125 -12.57 1.24 0.18
CA GLU A 125 -13.18 2.03 -0.91
C GLU A 125 -12.42 3.36 -1.16
N LEU A 126 -12.00 4.05 -0.09
CA LEU A 126 -11.21 5.26 -0.20
C LEU A 126 -9.81 4.97 -0.78
N PHE A 127 -9.15 3.90 -0.34
CA PHE A 127 -7.83 3.51 -0.83
C PHE A 127 -7.87 3.17 -2.32
N ASP A 128 -8.88 2.41 -2.74
CA ASP A 128 -9.10 2.06 -4.15
C ASP A 128 -9.36 3.32 -4.98
N THR A 129 -10.13 4.28 -4.45
CA THR A 129 -10.36 5.58 -5.09
C THR A 129 -9.05 6.35 -5.26
N VAL A 130 -8.23 6.45 -4.21
CA VAL A 130 -6.93 7.14 -4.27
C VAL A 130 -5.99 6.46 -5.26
N ALA A 131 -5.89 5.14 -5.23
CA ALA A 131 -5.08 4.37 -6.19
C ALA A 131 -5.54 4.61 -7.64
N GLY A 132 -6.85 4.70 -7.86
CA GLY A 132 -7.45 5.02 -9.17
C GLY A 132 -7.07 6.39 -9.74
N THR A 133 -6.60 7.32 -8.90
CA THR A 133 -6.13 8.65 -9.36
C THR A 133 -4.69 8.65 -9.88
N LEU A 134 -3.96 7.54 -9.71
CA LEU A 134 -2.60 7.41 -10.23
C LEU A 134 -2.61 7.52 -11.76
N HIS A 135 -1.76 8.39 -12.27
CA HIS A 135 -1.54 8.56 -13.70
C HIS A 135 -0.07 8.77 -13.99
N TRP A 136 0.41 8.18 -15.09
CA TRP A 136 1.75 8.44 -15.60
C TRP A 136 1.78 9.75 -16.38
N GLN A 137 2.91 10.45 -16.33
CA GLN A 137 3.20 11.66 -17.09
C GLN A 137 4.48 11.46 -17.92
#